data_AF-A0A235HQG0-F1
#
_entry.id   AF-A0A235HQG0-F1
#
_cell.length_a   1.000
_cell.length_b   1.000
_cell.length_c   1.000
_cell.angle_alpha   90.00
_cell.angle_beta   90.00
_cell.angle_gamma   90.00
#
_symmetry.space_group_name_H-M   'P 1'
#
loop_
_entity.id
_entity.type
_entity.pdbx_description
1 polymer ?
#
loop_
_entity_poly.entity_id
_entity_poly.type
_entity_poly.pdbx_seq_one_letter_code
_entity_poly.pdbx_strand_id
1 'polypeptide(L)'
;MTDNNLANILFAPTPFKDDNKILISLSEWQSIQSLLNNLRSLLDSILSKNSILSEILTNVPSINNPYQILQDINDLTHSFIDNTLAAVYQLAGDLYDYGKKAEVHFGSVIQLLGLDTPDWENICQLLNGLQQINTNYKANVRKTYNGLFKYVDVLQKHKTELESTQELLAKARQSIVTFGKNTLGIFDEFICQMTSLLDITTKLLDEVQKTLPLIVKLEDVWGTINTELDKTISNINTLNNTNTDMVLTIANLNVAVNEWHDIANDAHDFMMNFHLLS
;
A
#
# COMPACT_ATOMS: atom_id res chain seq x y z
N MET A 1 -14.23 -20.51 30.26
CA MET A 1 -15.51 -20.59 29.54
C MET A 1 -15.35 -19.72 28.31
N THR A 2 -15.46 -20.28 27.10
CA THR A 2 -15.50 -19.48 25.88
C THR A 2 -16.86 -18.80 25.83
N ASP A 3 -16.85 -17.47 25.73
CA ASP A 3 -18.07 -16.69 25.67
C ASP A 3 -18.65 -16.82 24.25
N ASN A 4 -19.66 -17.68 24.10
CA ASN A 4 -20.25 -18.00 22.81
C ASN A 4 -21.45 -17.08 22.47
N ASN A 5 -21.63 -15.97 23.19
CA ASN A 5 -22.74 -15.04 22.94
C ASN A 5 -22.46 -14.17 21.70
N LEU A 6 -23.43 -14.09 20.76
CA LEU A 6 -23.32 -13.21 19.58
C LEU A 6 -23.17 -11.73 19.95
N ALA A 7 -23.60 -11.34 21.15
CA ALA A 7 -23.45 -9.99 21.67
C ALA A 7 -21.98 -9.57 21.91
N ASN A 8 -21.03 -10.51 21.99
CA ASN A 8 -19.62 -10.21 22.22
C ASN A 8 -18.80 -10.09 20.94
N ILE A 9 -19.44 -10.26 19.78
CA ILE A 9 -18.77 -10.23 18.48
C ILE A 9 -18.70 -8.79 17.99
N LEU A 10 -17.48 -8.34 17.69
CA LEU A 10 -17.20 -6.98 17.23
C LEU A 10 -16.86 -7.00 15.74
N PHE A 11 -17.76 -6.43 14.93
CA PHE A 11 -17.52 -6.14 13.50
C PHE A 11 -17.00 -4.72 13.26
N ALA A 12 -16.50 -4.07 14.31
CA ALA A 12 -16.07 -2.68 14.31
C ALA A 12 -14.82 -2.48 13.43
N PRO A 13 -14.84 -1.57 12.45
CA PRO A 13 -13.70 -1.27 11.61
C PRO A 13 -12.73 -0.25 12.24
N THR A 14 -12.90 0.14 13.51
CA THR A 14 -12.00 1.07 14.23
C THR A 14 -10.50 0.77 14.04
N PRO A 15 -10.05 -0.50 14.00
CA PRO A 15 -8.63 -0.80 13.76
C PRO A 15 -8.09 -0.39 12.37
N PHE A 16 -8.96 -0.06 11.40
CA PHE A 16 -8.58 0.56 10.12
C PHE A 16 -8.21 2.04 10.25
N LYS A 17 -8.28 2.60 11.46
CA LYS A 17 -7.81 3.96 11.75
C LYS A 17 -6.60 3.97 12.68
N ASP A 18 -5.77 4.98 12.49
CA ASP A 18 -4.72 5.41 13.42
C ASP A 18 -4.84 6.93 13.58
N ASP A 19 -4.92 7.41 14.82
CA ASP A 19 -5.15 8.83 15.12
C ASP A 19 -6.29 9.47 14.28
N ASN A 20 -7.42 8.77 14.15
CA ASN A 20 -8.60 9.15 13.34
C ASN A 20 -8.38 9.24 11.82
N LYS A 21 -7.26 8.72 11.29
CA LYS A 21 -7.01 8.61 9.85
C LYS A 21 -7.02 7.17 9.41
N ILE A 22 -7.53 6.88 8.22
CA ILE A 22 -7.42 5.52 7.66
C ILE A 22 -5.96 5.10 7.49
N LEU A 23 -5.66 3.81 7.64
CA LEU A 23 -4.30 3.26 7.54
C LEU A 23 -3.60 3.53 6.20
N ILE A 24 -4.37 3.84 5.15
CA ILE A 24 -3.85 4.29 3.85
C ILE A 24 -4.00 5.81 3.73
N SER A 25 -3.10 6.55 4.37
CA SER A 25 -3.19 8.03 4.43
C SER A 25 -2.87 8.68 3.08
N LEU A 26 -3.76 9.57 2.63
CA LEU A 26 -3.57 10.33 1.38
C LEU A 26 -2.23 11.10 1.36
N SER A 27 -1.86 11.74 2.46
CA SER A 27 -0.65 12.58 2.51
C SER A 27 0.64 11.77 2.34
N GLU A 28 0.68 10.55 2.90
CA GLU A 28 1.83 9.65 2.80
C GLU A 28 1.99 9.16 1.36
N TRP A 29 0.89 8.73 0.74
CA TRP A 29 0.92 8.24 -0.63
C TRP A 29 1.18 9.35 -1.66
N GLN A 30 0.71 10.58 -1.43
CA GLN A 30 1.06 11.74 -2.25
C GLN A 30 2.55 12.11 -2.15
N SER A 31 3.16 11.97 -0.96
CA SER A 31 4.61 12.14 -0.76
C SER A 31 5.38 11.14 -1.63
N ILE A 32 5.00 9.86 -1.58
CA ILE A 32 5.58 8.79 -2.41
C ILE A 32 5.42 9.09 -3.91
N GLN A 33 4.23 9.50 -4.35
CA GLN A 33 3.98 9.85 -5.76
C GLN A 33 4.83 11.03 -6.25
N SER A 34 4.99 12.05 -5.42
CA SER A 34 5.86 13.19 -5.73
C SER A 34 7.31 12.76 -5.92
N LEU A 35 7.81 11.92 -5.02
CA LEU A 35 9.17 11.36 -5.12
C LEU A 35 9.35 10.48 -6.36
N LEU A 36 8.37 9.64 -6.70
CA LEU A 36 8.39 8.81 -7.91
C LEU A 36 8.42 9.65 -9.19
N ASN A 37 7.63 10.73 -9.26
CA ASN A 37 7.65 11.65 -10.39
C ASN A 37 8.99 12.36 -10.54
N ASN A 38 9.56 12.83 -9.43
CA ASN A 38 10.88 13.46 -9.42
C ASN A 38 11.96 12.47 -9.86
N LEU A 39 11.88 11.22 -9.40
CA LEU A 39 12.77 10.14 -9.78
C LEU A 39 12.69 9.85 -11.29
N ARG A 40 11.48 9.65 -11.82
CA ARG A 40 11.22 9.43 -13.25
C ARG A 40 11.77 10.56 -14.11
N SER A 41 11.41 11.81 -13.78
CA SER A 41 11.88 12.99 -14.53
C SER A 41 13.40 13.13 -14.53
N LEU A 42 14.05 12.80 -13.42
CA LEU A 42 15.51 12.85 -13.32
C LEU A 42 16.16 11.73 -14.14
N LEU A 43 15.63 10.51 -14.06
CA LEU A 43 16.11 9.36 -14.84
C LEU A 43 15.97 9.62 -16.34
N ASP A 44 14.83 10.13 -16.80
CA ASP A 44 14.61 10.48 -18.21
C ASP A 44 15.64 11.53 -18.68
N SER A 45 15.89 12.55 -17.86
CA SER A 45 16.90 13.57 -18.14
C SER A 45 18.31 12.96 -18.27
N ILE A 46 18.71 12.08 -17.36
CA ILE A 46 20.03 11.43 -17.39
C ILE A 46 20.14 10.49 -18.60
N LEU A 47 19.16 9.61 -18.78
CA LEU A 47 19.16 8.56 -19.82
C LEU A 47 19.11 9.16 -21.22
N SER A 48 18.46 10.31 -21.42
CA SER A 48 18.48 11.03 -22.70
C SER A 48 19.88 11.51 -23.13
N LYS A 49 20.82 11.65 -22.18
CA LYS A 49 22.21 12.11 -22.42
C LYS A 49 23.24 10.98 -22.50
N ASN A 50 22.80 9.71 -22.54
CA ASN A 50 23.65 8.51 -22.46
C ASN A 50 24.81 8.49 -23.50
N SER A 51 24.58 8.91 -24.74
CA SER A 51 25.63 8.88 -25.77
C SER A 51 26.85 9.74 -25.42
N ILE A 52 26.64 10.94 -24.85
CA ILE A 52 27.73 11.85 -24.46
C ILE A 52 28.41 11.35 -23.19
N LEU A 53 27.61 10.91 -22.22
CA LEU A 53 28.12 10.46 -20.94
C LEU A 53 28.88 9.13 -21.07
N SER A 54 28.51 8.25 -22.01
CA SER A 54 29.22 6.97 -22.23
C SER A 54 30.62 7.20 -22.79
N GLU A 55 30.80 8.16 -23.68
CA GLU A 55 32.12 8.59 -24.16
C GLU A 55 33.00 9.10 -23.00
N ILE A 56 32.44 9.89 -22.08
CA ILE A 56 33.15 10.39 -20.90
C ILE A 56 33.55 9.24 -19.96
N LEU A 57 32.61 8.32 -19.69
CA LEU A 57 32.80 7.20 -18.76
C LEU A 57 33.71 6.10 -19.31
N THR A 58 33.86 5.98 -20.64
CA THR A 58 34.84 5.04 -21.24
C THR A 58 36.27 5.37 -20.81
N ASN A 59 36.54 6.64 -20.47
CA ASN A 59 37.82 7.10 -19.93
C ASN A 59 37.95 6.88 -18.41
N VAL A 60 36.97 6.25 -17.77
CA VAL A 60 36.94 5.94 -16.33
C VAL A 60 36.72 4.42 -16.14
N PRO A 61 37.76 3.58 -16.32
CA PRO A 61 37.62 2.12 -16.40
C PRO A 61 37.10 1.43 -15.13
N SER A 62 37.10 2.15 -14.00
CA SER A 62 36.65 1.64 -12.70
C SER A 62 35.13 1.65 -12.53
N ILE A 63 34.38 2.35 -13.39
CA ILE A 63 32.92 2.44 -13.30
C ILE A 63 32.30 1.43 -14.26
N ASN A 64 31.94 0.25 -13.76
CA ASN A 64 31.21 -0.74 -14.53
C ASN A 64 29.75 -0.32 -14.71
N ASN A 65 29.42 0.11 -15.93
CA ASN A 65 28.07 0.30 -16.47
C ASN A 65 27.06 1.00 -15.54
N PRO A 66 27.26 2.29 -15.22
CA PRO A 66 26.32 3.04 -14.38
C PRO A 66 24.93 3.16 -15.03
N TYR A 67 24.84 3.01 -16.36
CA TYR A 67 23.57 3.02 -17.07
C TYR A 67 22.67 1.84 -16.78
N GLN A 68 23.25 0.67 -16.51
CA GLN A 68 22.41 -0.49 -16.18
C GLN A 68 21.67 -0.22 -14.88
N ILE A 69 22.35 0.31 -13.86
CA ILE A 69 21.72 0.69 -12.58
C ILE A 69 20.62 1.72 -12.81
N LEU A 70 20.87 2.73 -13.65
CA LEU A 70 19.87 3.75 -13.99
C LEU A 70 18.65 3.17 -14.72
N GLN A 71 18.87 2.23 -15.65
CA GLN A 71 17.79 1.52 -16.36
C GLN A 71 17.00 0.63 -15.40
N ASP A 72 17.68 -0.12 -14.54
CA ASP A 72 17.04 -1.01 -13.57
C ASP A 72 16.16 -0.20 -12.59
N ILE A 73 16.65 0.94 -12.09
CA ILE A 73 15.85 1.84 -11.23
C ILE A 73 14.67 2.43 -12.03
N ASN A 74 14.87 2.77 -13.29
CA ASN A 74 13.80 3.31 -14.14
C ASN A 74 12.69 2.27 -14.35
N ASP A 75 13.05 1.03 -14.69
CA ASP A 75 12.11 -0.08 -14.88
C ASP A 75 11.40 -0.43 -13.57
N LEU A 76 12.14 -0.42 -12.46
CA LEU A 76 11.57 -0.63 -11.11
C LEU A 76 10.56 0.47 -10.76
N THR A 77 10.85 1.72 -11.10
CA THR A 77 9.97 2.88 -10.86
C THR A 77 8.68 2.76 -11.67
N HIS A 78 8.77 2.43 -12.96
CA HIS A 78 7.59 2.18 -13.80
C HIS A 78 6.77 1.01 -13.27
N SER A 79 7.44 -0.12 -12.96
CA SER A 79 6.77 -1.28 -12.38
C SER A 79 6.06 -0.96 -11.06
N PHE A 80 6.60 -0.09 -10.22
CA PHE A 80 5.95 0.34 -8.98
C PHE A 80 4.71 1.18 -9.24
N ILE A 81 4.79 2.11 -10.19
CA ILE A 81 3.66 2.95 -10.60
C ILE A 81 2.53 2.09 -11.17
N ASP A 82 2.85 1.22 -12.12
CA ASP A 82 1.84 0.45 -12.85
C ASP A 82 1.16 -0.60 -11.98
N ASN A 83 1.90 -1.20 -11.04
CA ASN A 83 1.41 -2.35 -10.27
C ASN A 83 1.14 -2.02 -8.81
N THR A 84 2.08 -1.39 -8.11
CA THR A 84 1.98 -1.20 -6.65
C THR A 84 1.11 0.00 -6.30
N LEU A 85 1.28 1.14 -6.95
CA LEU A 85 0.41 2.31 -6.75
C LEU A 85 -1.04 2.01 -7.14
N ALA A 86 -1.25 1.30 -8.26
CA ALA A 86 -2.58 0.84 -8.66
C ALA A 86 -3.20 -0.10 -7.61
N ALA A 87 -2.41 -1.01 -7.02
CA ALA A 87 -2.89 -1.89 -5.96
C ALA A 87 -3.28 -1.12 -4.70
N VAL A 88 -2.54 -0.07 -4.31
CA VAL A 88 -2.91 0.80 -3.17
C VAL A 88 -4.24 1.50 -3.40
N TYR A 89 -4.47 2.03 -4.60
CA TYR A 89 -5.78 2.59 -4.97
C TYR A 89 -6.88 1.53 -4.85
N GLN A 90 -6.61 0.30 -5.29
CA GLN A 90 -7.55 -0.81 -5.14
C GLN A 90 -7.85 -1.13 -3.68
N LEU A 91 -6.90 -1.00 -2.75
CA LEU A 91 -7.18 -1.20 -1.31
C LEU A 91 -8.20 -0.20 -0.76
N ALA A 92 -8.16 1.05 -1.21
CA ALA A 92 -9.19 2.02 -0.88
C ALA A 92 -10.55 1.63 -1.48
N GLY A 93 -10.54 1.15 -2.73
CA GLY A 93 -11.74 0.60 -3.38
C GLY A 93 -12.34 -0.57 -2.61
N ASP A 94 -11.51 -1.48 -2.10
CA ASP A 94 -11.92 -2.62 -1.30
C ASP A 94 -12.57 -2.18 0.03
N LEU A 95 -12.01 -1.18 0.70
CA LEU A 95 -12.60 -0.60 1.92
C LEU A 95 -13.96 0.07 1.65
N TYR A 96 -14.04 0.86 0.58
CA TYR A 96 -15.28 1.50 0.16
C TYR A 96 -16.37 0.47 -0.17
N ASP A 97 -16.04 -0.51 -1.00
CA ASP A 97 -16.96 -1.56 -1.43
C ASP A 97 -17.40 -2.44 -0.24
N TYR A 98 -16.48 -2.80 0.65
CA TYR A 98 -16.85 -3.52 1.88
C TYR A 98 -17.81 -2.70 2.73
N GLY A 99 -17.53 -1.42 2.98
CA GLY A 99 -18.40 -0.60 3.83
C GLY A 99 -19.82 -0.49 3.27
N LYS A 100 -19.98 -0.34 1.95
CA LYS A 100 -21.31 -0.37 1.28
C LYS A 100 -21.99 -1.73 1.39
N LYS A 101 -21.23 -2.82 1.26
CA LYS A 101 -21.77 -4.17 1.43
C LYS A 101 -22.16 -4.45 2.88
N ALA A 102 -21.33 -4.05 3.84
CA ALA A 102 -21.60 -4.19 5.26
C ALA A 102 -22.89 -3.47 5.66
N GLU A 103 -23.10 -2.24 5.17
CA GLU A 103 -24.35 -1.49 5.36
C GLU A 103 -25.59 -2.30 4.93
N VAL A 104 -25.56 -2.88 3.72
CA VAL A 104 -26.66 -3.71 3.20
C VAL A 104 -26.82 -5.01 3.98
N HIS A 105 -25.73 -5.77 4.16
CA HIS A 105 -25.78 -7.11 4.73
C HIS A 105 -26.11 -7.07 6.23
N PHE A 106 -25.46 -6.20 7.01
CA PHE A 106 -25.78 -6.04 8.43
C PHE A 106 -27.17 -5.43 8.62
N GLY A 107 -27.60 -4.50 7.76
CA GLY A 107 -28.97 -4.00 7.76
C GLY A 107 -30.00 -5.12 7.58
N SER A 108 -29.78 -6.04 6.64
CA SER A 108 -30.62 -7.23 6.45
C SER A 108 -30.54 -8.18 7.66
N VAL A 109 -29.36 -8.43 8.21
CA VAL A 109 -29.21 -9.27 9.42
C VAL A 109 -29.98 -8.68 10.60
N ILE A 110 -29.93 -7.37 10.81
CA ILE A 110 -30.70 -6.67 11.87
C ILE A 110 -32.21 -6.91 11.69
N GLN A 111 -32.72 -6.79 10.46
CA GLN A 111 -34.14 -7.04 10.17
C GLN A 111 -34.53 -8.49 10.46
N LEU A 112 -33.70 -9.46 10.08
CA LEU A 112 -33.95 -10.88 10.31
C LEU A 112 -33.86 -11.25 11.79
N LEU A 113 -32.95 -10.64 12.55
CA LEU A 113 -32.86 -10.80 14.01
C LEU A 113 -34.05 -10.20 14.75
N GLY A 114 -34.70 -9.17 14.16
CA GLY A 114 -35.86 -8.50 14.75
C GLY A 114 -37.20 -9.22 14.56
N LEU A 115 -37.22 -10.35 13.85
CA LEU A 115 -38.43 -11.16 13.65
C LEU A 115 -38.80 -11.93 14.93
N ASP A 116 -40.08 -12.24 15.12
CA ASP A 116 -40.57 -13.11 16.21
C ASP A 116 -39.86 -14.47 16.23
N THR A 117 -39.45 -14.95 15.04
CA THR A 117 -38.59 -16.10 14.86
C THR A 117 -37.49 -15.73 13.86
N PRO A 118 -36.24 -15.53 14.30
CA PRO A 118 -35.18 -15.13 13.40
C PRO A 118 -34.88 -16.17 12.31
N ASP A 119 -34.58 -15.67 11.12
CA ASP A 119 -34.21 -16.49 9.97
C ASP A 119 -32.70 -16.75 9.95
N TRP A 120 -32.29 -17.75 10.75
CA TRP A 120 -30.88 -18.09 10.95
C TRP A 120 -30.17 -18.57 9.68
N GLU A 121 -30.90 -19.22 8.77
CA GLU A 121 -30.34 -19.69 7.50
C GLU A 121 -29.93 -18.49 6.64
N ASN A 122 -30.84 -17.53 6.44
CA ASN A 122 -30.55 -16.33 5.66
C ASN A 122 -29.51 -15.44 6.33
N ILE A 123 -29.49 -15.33 7.67
CA ILE A 123 -28.42 -14.63 8.40
C ILE A 123 -27.07 -15.27 8.11
N CYS A 124 -26.95 -16.60 8.22
CA CYS A 124 -25.71 -17.31 7.91
C CYS A 124 -25.28 -17.11 6.45
N GLN A 125 -26.21 -17.12 5.48
CA GLN A 125 -25.89 -16.87 4.08
C GLN A 125 -25.31 -15.47 3.86
N LEU A 126 -25.91 -14.43 4.47
CA LEU A 126 -25.42 -13.05 4.38
C LEU A 126 -24.01 -12.90 4.98
N LEU A 127 -23.77 -13.47 6.16
CA LEU A 127 -22.47 -13.39 6.82
C LEU A 127 -21.38 -14.17 6.06
N ASN A 128 -21.72 -15.33 5.49
CA ASN A 128 -20.81 -16.08 4.60
C ASN A 128 -20.43 -15.27 3.36
N GLY A 129 -21.38 -14.51 2.79
CA GLY A 129 -21.11 -13.61 1.67
C GLY A 129 -20.05 -12.56 2.01
N LEU A 130 -20.19 -11.89 3.17
CA LEU A 130 -19.19 -10.93 3.65
C LEU A 130 -17.83 -11.57 3.91
N GLN A 131 -17.80 -12.81 4.41
CA GLN A 131 -16.56 -13.53 4.69
C GLN A 131 -15.77 -13.84 3.40
N GLN A 132 -16.45 -14.29 2.35
CA GLN A 132 -15.81 -14.55 1.05
C GLN A 132 -15.20 -13.27 0.46
N ILE A 133 -15.93 -12.16 0.56
CA ILE A 133 -15.46 -10.85 0.12
C ILE A 133 -14.21 -10.43 0.92
N ASN A 134 -14.26 -10.52 2.24
CA ASN A 134 -13.13 -10.18 3.10
C ASN A 134 -11.88 -11.04 2.81
N THR A 135 -12.05 -12.33 2.53
CA THR A 135 -10.94 -13.21 2.14
C THR A 135 -10.21 -12.70 0.89
N ASN A 136 -10.95 -12.19 -0.10
CA ASN A 136 -10.36 -11.61 -1.29
C ASN A 136 -9.63 -10.28 -0.97
N TYR A 137 -10.22 -9.41 -0.17
CA TYR A 137 -9.58 -8.14 0.21
C TYR A 137 -8.32 -8.35 1.03
N LYS A 138 -8.31 -9.31 1.96
CA LYS A 138 -7.09 -9.72 2.66
C LYS A 138 -5.98 -10.17 1.68
N ALA A 139 -6.34 -10.94 0.66
CA ALA A 139 -5.39 -11.36 -0.37
C ALA A 139 -4.84 -10.17 -1.19
N ASN A 140 -5.67 -9.18 -1.49
CA ASN A 140 -5.25 -7.93 -2.15
C ASN A 140 -4.26 -7.13 -1.30
N VAL A 141 -4.49 -7.04 0.01
CA VAL A 141 -3.55 -6.40 0.95
C VAL A 141 -2.21 -7.14 0.93
N ARG A 142 -2.21 -8.47 1.03
CA ARG A 142 -0.98 -9.28 0.96
C ARG A 142 -0.23 -9.09 -0.36
N LYS A 143 -0.94 -9.01 -1.49
CA LYS A 143 -0.34 -8.72 -2.80
C LYS A 143 0.33 -7.34 -2.81
N THR A 144 -0.32 -6.34 -2.24
CA THR A 144 0.21 -4.97 -2.13
C THR A 144 1.47 -4.94 -1.25
N TYR A 145 1.43 -5.61 -0.09
CA TYR A 145 2.59 -5.79 0.78
C TYR A 145 3.78 -6.39 0.03
N ASN A 146 3.56 -7.49 -0.70
CA ASN A 146 4.61 -8.15 -1.46
C ASN A 146 5.23 -7.22 -2.52
N GLY A 147 4.40 -6.39 -3.17
CA GLY A 147 4.87 -5.38 -4.12
C GLY A 147 5.76 -4.33 -3.45
N LEU A 148 5.32 -3.77 -2.33
CA LEU A 148 6.10 -2.78 -1.56
C LEU A 148 7.40 -3.37 -1.04
N PHE A 149 7.34 -4.58 -0.46
CA PHE A 149 8.51 -5.26 0.08
C PHE A 149 9.56 -5.54 -1.00
N LYS A 150 9.12 -6.08 -2.15
CA LYS A 150 10.01 -6.32 -3.30
C LYS A 150 10.64 -5.01 -3.80
N TYR A 151 9.86 -3.94 -3.87
CA TYR A 151 10.36 -2.64 -4.29
C TYR A 151 11.44 -2.12 -3.34
N VAL A 152 11.20 -2.16 -2.03
CA VAL A 152 12.16 -1.76 -1.00
C VAL A 152 13.46 -2.58 -1.10
N ASP A 153 13.36 -3.90 -1.22
CA ASP A 153 14.53 -4.79 -1.31
C ASP A 153 15.41 -4.47 -2.54
N VAL A 154 14.78 -4.35 -3.71
CA VAL A 154 15.51 -4.07 -4.96
C VAL A 154 16.05 -2.63 -4.97
N LEU A 155 15.28 -1.65 -4.51
CA LEU A 155 15.72 -0.26 -4.45
C LEU A 155 16.87 -0.07 -3.46
N GLN A 156 16.86 -0.76 -2.31
CA GLN A 156 17.95 -0.75 -1.34
C GLN A 156 19.25 -1.30 -1.94
N LYS A 157 19.18 -2.36 -2.75
CA LYS A 157 20.34 -2.88 -3.48
C LYS A 157 20.89 -1.82 -4.44
N HIS A 158 20.03 -1.21 -5.26
CA HIS A 158 20.46 -0.19 -6.21
C HIS A 158 20.97 1.08 -5.54
N LYS A 159 20.45 1.46 -4.37
CA LYS A 159 21.00 2.55 -3.55
C LYS A 159 22.48 2.31 -3.23
N THR A 160 22.84 1.12 -2.77
CA THR A 160 24.25 0.77 -2.47
C THR A 160 25.14 0.82 -3.72
N GLU A 161 24.60 0.40 -4.87
CA GLU A 161 25.29 0.48 -6.16
C GLU A 161 25.48 1.94 -6.63
N LEU A 162 24.49 2.80 -6.40
CA LEU A 162 24.56 4.24 -6.65
C LEU A 162 25.60 4.92 -5.77
N GLU A 163 25.65 4.62 -4.47
CA GLU A 163 26.66 5.14 -3.53
C GLU A 163 28.08 4.78 -4.01
N SER A 164 28.28 3.51 -4.35
CA SER A 164 29.56 3.02 -4.90
C SER A 164 29.94 3.74 -6.20
N THR A 165 28.95 3.94 -7.09
CA THR A 165 29.14 4.66 -8.35
C THR A 165 29.50 6.13 -8.11
N GLN A 166 28.84 6.80 -7.17
CA GLN A 166 29.10 8.20 -6.83
C GLN A 166 30.51 8.40 -6.28
N GLU A 167 30.99 7.49 -5.41
CA GLU A 167 32.36 7.53 -4.92
C GLU A 167 33.39 7.39 -6.05
N LEU A 168 33.14 6.48 -6.99
CA LEU A 168 34.02 6.28 -8.13
C LEU A 168 34.02 7.49 -9.07
N LEU A 169 32.86 8.12 -9.30
CA LEU A 169 32.76 9.36 -10.07
C LEU A 169 33.52 10.51 -9.39
N ALA A 170 33.45 10.63 -8.07
CA ALA A 170 34.19 11.65 -7.32
C ALA A 170 35.72 11.43 -7.43
N LYS A 171 36.19 10.19 -7.33
CA LYS A 171 37.61 9.83 -7.53
C LYS A 171 38.07 10.09 -8.98
N ALA A 172 37.22 9.76 -9.94
CA ALA A 172 37.48 10.02 -11.35
C ALA A 172 37.62 11.52 -11.61
N ARG A 173 36.69 12.33 -11.08
CA ARG A 173 36.73 13.79 -11.17
C ARG A 173 38.07 14.39 -10.72
N GLN A 174 38.64 13.89 -9.62
CA GLN A 174 39.93 14.35 -9.10
C GLN A 174 41.11 13.96 -10.02
N SER A 175 40.97 12.87 -10.77
CA SER A 175 42.03 12.33 -11.63
C SER A 175 42.04 12.95 -13.03
N ILE A 176 40.94 13.60 -13.42
CA ILE A 176 40.77 14.13 -14.78
C ILE A 176 41.20 15.60 -14.83
N VAL A 177 42.50 15.82 -15.03
CA VAL A 177 43.10 17.16 -15.22
C VAL A 177 43.06 17.60 -16.70
N THR A 178 42.70 16.70 -17.63
CA THR A 178 42.88 16.88 -19.08
C THR A 178 41.61 17.03 -19.91
N PHE A 179 40.41 17.07 -19.31
CA PHE A 179 39.20 17.34 -20.09
C PHE A 179 39.12 18.80 -20.57
N GLY A 180 38.60 19.00 -21.78
CA GLY A 180 38.17 20.32 -22.23
C GLY A 180 37.06 20.87 -21.31
N LYS A 181 36.99 22.20 -21.16
CA LYS A 181 36.04 22.87 -20.25
C LYS A 181 34.58 22.40 -20.43
N ASN A 182 34.16 22.13 -21.66
CA ASN A 182 32.80 21.68 -21.96
C ASN A 182 32.53 20.26 -21.45
N THR A 183 33.47 19.33 -21.64
CA THR A 183 33.37 17.94 -21.17
C THR A 183 33.35 17.88 -19.64
N LEU A 184 34.17 18.70 -18.97
CA LEU A 184 34.17 18.79 -17.52
C LEU A 184 32.83 19.31 -16.97
N GLY A 185 32.22 20.30 -17.63
CA GLY A 185 30.90 20.81 -17.24
C GLY A 185 29.79 19.75 -17.32
N ILE A 186 29.78 18.94 -18.38
CA ILE A 186 28.81 17.84 -18.54
C ILE A 186 29.04 16.75 -17.48
N PHE A 187 30.30 16.44 -17.17
CA PHE A 187 30.63 15.47 -16.14
C PHE A 187 30.23 15.95 -14.73
N ASP A 188 30.46 17.22 -14.42
CA ASP A 188 30.03 17.83 -13.16
C ASP A 188 28.49 17.85 -13.03
N GLU A 189 27.78 18.17 -14.13
CA GLU A 189 26.32 18.07 -14.19
C GLU A 189 25.85 16.63 -13.88
N PHE A 190 26.49 15.62 -14.47
CA PHE A 190 26.16 14.23 -14.22
C PHE A 190 26.39 13.81 -12.76
N ILE A 191 27.49 14.23 -12.14
CA ILE A 191 27.75 13.98 -10.71
C ILE A 191 26.66 14.62 -9.85
N CYS A 192 26.25 15.85 -10.15
CA CYS A 192 25.14 16.50 -9.46
C CYS A 192 23.83 15.71 -9.62
N GLN A 193 23.51 15.27 -10.84
CA GLN A 193 22.32 14.46 -11.11
C GLN A 193 22.35 13.11 -10.35
N MET A 194 23.48 12.42 -10.31
CA MET A 194 23.65 11.19 -9.52
C MET A 194 23.47 11.43 -8.01
N THR A 195 23.91 12.59 -7.52
CA THR A 195 23.71 12.99 -6.12
C THR A 195 22.23 13.20 -5.81
N SER A 196 21.51 13.92 -6.69
CA SER A 196 20.06 14.09 -6.56
C SER A 196 19.31 12.75 -6.67
N LEU A 197 19.76 11.84 -7.54
CA LEU A 197 19.18 10.52 -7.70
C LEU A 197 19.28 9.70 -6.42
N LEU A 198 20.45 9.73 -5.77
CA LEU A 198 20.67 9.04 -4.51
C LEU A 198 19.81 9.62 -3.37
N ASP A 199 19.68 10.94 -3.30
CA ASP A 199 18.83 11.63 -2.31
C ASP A 199 17.34 11.26 -2.48
N ILE A 200 16.83 11.32 -3.72
CA ILE A 200 15.44 10.93 -4.01
C ILE A 200 15.22 9.45 -3.70
N THR A 201 16.14 8.58 -4.12
CA THR A 201 16.09 7.13 -3.86
C THR A 201 16.05 6.84 -2.36
N THR A 202 16.87 7.53 -1.56
CA THR A 202 16.89 7.38 -0.11
C THR A 202 15.57 7.81 0.52
N LYS A 203 15.06 8.98 0.16
CA LYS A 203 13.77 9.48 0.66
C LYS A 203 12.63 8.54 0.29
N LEU A 204 12.62 8.05 -0.95
CA LEU A 204 11.57 7.15 -1.42
C LEU A 204 11.60 5.81 -0.68
N LEU A 205 12.80 5.28 -0.42
CA LEU A 205 12.98 4.09 0.39
C LEU A 205 12.42 4.30 1.82
N ASP A 206 12.78 5.41 2.46
CA ASP A 206 12.32 5.75 3.81
C ASP A 206 10.78 5.88 3.87
N GLU A 207 10.18 6.58 2.90
CA GLU A 207 8.73 6.77 2.85
C GLU A 207 8.00 5.44 2.60
N VAL A 208 8.45 4.61 1.64
CA VAL A 208 7.83 3.30 1.38
C VAL A 208 7.99 2.37 2.58
N GLN A 209 9.15 2.36 3.25
CA GLN A 209 9.38 1.53 4.44
C GLN A 209 8.44 1.89 5.60
N LYS A 210 8.12 3.19 5.79
CA LYS A 210 7.13 3.63 6.80
C LYS A 210 5.72 3.10 6.53
N THR A 211 5.37 2.83 5.27
CA THR A 211 4.04 2.29 4.92
C THR A 211 3.90 0.78 5.18
N LEU A 212 5.00 0.02 5.19
CA LEU A 212 4.95 -1.44 5.33
C LEU A 212 4.21 -1.90 6.62
N PRO A 213 4.48 -1.34 7.81
CA PRO A 213 3.75 -1.69 9.02
C PRO A 213 2.25 -1.40 8.93
N LEU A 214 1.86 -0.32 8.23
CA LEU A 214 0.45 0.05 8.06
C LEU A 214 -0.28 -0.96 7.17
N ILE A 215 0.37 -1.47 6.12
CA ILE A 215 -0.19 -2.52 5.25
C ILE A 215 -0.29 -3.86 5.99
N VAL A 216 0.68 -4.20 6.85
CA VAL A 216 0.57 -5.41 7.71
C VAL A 216 -0.60 -5.26 8.67
N LYS A 217 -0.73 -4.11 9.34
CA LYS A 217 -1.86 -3.81 10.21
C LYS A 217 -3.18 -3.95 9.45
N LEU A 218 -3.27 -3.44 8.23
CA LEU A 218 -4.46 -3.58 7.37
C LEU A 218 -4.84 -5.05 7.13
N GLU A 219 -3.85 -5.92 6.90
CA GLU A 219 -4.08 -7.35 6.71
C GLU A 219 -4.56 -8.05 7.98
N ASP A 220 -3.99 -7.68 9.13
CA ASP A 220 -4.36 -8.21 10.44
C ASP A 220 -5.80 -7.85 10.81
N VAL A 221 -6.24 -6.63 10.46
CA VAL A 221 -7.63 -6.19 10.67
C VAL A 221 -8.60 -7.01 9.83
N TRP A 222 -8.32 -7.21 8.54
CA TRP A 222 -9.14 -8.11 7.70
C TRP A 222 -9.15 -9.55 8.24
N GLY A 223 -8.01 -10.04 8.73
CA GLY A 223 -7.91 -11.35 9.40
C GLY A 223 -8.79 -11.45 10.65
N THR A 224 -8.85 -10.37 11.44
CA THR A 224 -9.69 -10.29 12.63
C THR A 224 -11.17 -10.33 12.26
N ILE A 225 -11.60 -9.55 11.26
CA ILE A 225 -13.00 -9.54 10.78
C ILE A 225 -13.42 -10.93 10.27
N ASN A 226 -12.55 -11.63 9.55
CA ASN A 226 -12.83 -13.00 9.09
C ASN A 226 -13.03 -13.94 10.28
N THR A 227 -12.17 -13.84 11.28
CA THR A 227 -12.27 -14.65 12.50
C THR A 227 -13.57 -14.39 13.26
N GLU A 228 -14.01 -13.12 13.34
CA GLU A 228 -15.27 -12.76 13.99
C GLU A 228 -16.50 -13.23 13.20
N LEU A 229 -16.46 -13.16 11.86
CA LEU A 229 -17.50 -13.74 11.00
C LEU A 229 -17.61 -15.26 11.20
N ASP A 230 -16.47 -15.97 11.18
CA ASP A 230 -16.40 -17.42 11.43
C ASP A 230 -17.01 -17.81 12.78
N LYS A 231 -16.61 -17.10 13.85
CA LYS A 231 -17.16 -17.32 15.20
C LYS A 231 -18.67 -17.10 15.21
N THR A 232 -19.16 -16.06 14.56
CA THR A 232 -20.60 -15.75 14.49
C THR A 232 -21.37 -16.87 13.82
N ILE A 233 -20.93 -17.30 12.65
CA ILE A 233 -21.58 -18.36 11.87
C ILE A 233 -21.55 -19.68 12.64
N SER A 234 -20.41 -20.01 13.26
CA SER A 234 -20.25 -21.21 14.09
C SER A 234 -21.19 -21.19 15.30
N ASN A 235 -21.31 -20.04 15.98
CA ASN A 235 -22.19 -19.88 17.13
C ASN A 235 -23.67 -20.04 16.74
N ILE A 236 -24.09 -19.44 15.61
CA ILE A 236 -25.46 -19.62 15.08
C ILE A 236 -25.74 -21.11 14.82
N ASN A 237 -24.82 -21.82 14.16
CA ASN A 237 -25.00 -23.22 13.81
C ASN A 237 -24.97 -24.19 15.00
N THR A 238 -24.35 -23.81 16.13
CA THR A 238 -24.13 -24.71 17.28
C THR A 238 -25.08 -24.45 18.46
N LEU A 239 -25.58 -23.23 18.65
CA LEU A 239 -26.28 -22.86 19.89
C LEU A 239 -27.79 -23.08 19.92
N ASN A 240 -28.40 -23.73 18.91
CA ASN A 240 -29.86 -23.94 18.83
C ASN A 240 -30.70 -22.66 19.09
N ASN A 241 -30.12 -21.46 18.89
CA ASN A 241 -30.82 -20.18 18.89
C ASN A 241 -31.51 -19.75 20.20
N THR A 242 -31.19 -20.35 21.36
CA THR A 242 -31.97 -20.13 22.60
C THR A 242 -31.38 -19.13 23.61
N ASN A 243 -30.18 -18.58 23.39
CA ASN A 243 -29.50 -17.78 24.44
C ASN A 243 -28.76 -16.53 23.93
N THR A 244 -29.20 -15.95 22.81
CA THR A 244 -28.61 -14.72 22.27
C THR A 244 -29.34 -13.50 22.82
N ASP A 245 -28.59 -12.54 23.37
CA ASP A 245 -29.11 -11.19 23.64
C ASP A 245 -29.29 -10.44 22.31
N MET A 246 -30.41 -10.68 21.64
CA MET A 246 -30.69 -10.12 20.31
C MET A 246 -30.71 -8.59 20.32
N VAL A 247 -31.14 -7.98 21.42
CA VAL A 247 -31.17 -6.51 21.57
C VAL A 247 -29.76 -5.96 21.52
N LEU A 248 -28.83 -6.56 22.29
CA LEU A 248 -27.43 -6.14 22.27
C LEU A 248 -26.74 -6.46 20.93
N THR A 249 -27.00 -7.61 20.32
CA THR A 249 -26.45 -7.95 18.99
C THR A 249 -26.92 -6.95 17.92
N ILE A 250 -28.22 -6.59 17.91
CA ILE A 250 -28.75 -5.58 16.98
C ILE A 250 -28.10 -4.22 17.24
N ALA A 251 -27.94 -3.81 18.49
CA ALA A 251 -27.27 -2.55 18.83
C ALA A 251 -25.83 -2.52 18.30
N ASN A 252 -25.06 -3.60 18.50
CA ASN A 252 -23.68 -3.70 18.03
C ASN A 252 -23.58 -3.68 16.49
N LEU A 253 -24.49 -4.35 15.79
CA LEU A 253 -24.54 -4.31 14.32
C LEU A 253 -24.86 -2.91 13.79
N ASN A 254 -25.78 -2.17 14.45
CA ASN A 254 -26.06 -0.79 14.08
C ASN A 254 -24.83 0.12 14.25
N VAL A 255 -24.07 -0.06 15.34
CA VAL A 255 -22.80 0.66 15.54
C VAL A 255 -21.81 0.31 14.43
N ALA A 256 -21.63 -0.98 14.12
CA ALA A 256 -20.73 -1.42 13.07
C ALA A 256 -21.10 -0.85 11.69
N VAL A 257 -22.40 -0.79 11.34
CA VAL A 257 -22.88 -0.18 10.09
C VAL A 257 -22.43 1.28 9.98
N ASN A 258 -22.62 2.07 11.04
CA ASN A 258 -22.22 3.48 11.04
C ASN A 258 -20.69 3.64 10.93
N GLU A 259 -19.92 2.85 11.65
CA GLU A 259 -18.46 2.91 11.57
C GLU A 259 -17.92 2.47 10.20
N TRP A 260 -18.55 1.48 9.56
CA TRP A 260 -18.21 1.06 8.19
C TRP A 260 -18.57 2.12 7.16
N HIS A 261 -19.66 2.86 7.38
CA HIS A 261 -20.04 3.99 6.55
C HIS A 261 -18.97 5.09 6.60
N ASP A 262 -18.46 5.42 7.79
CA ASP A 262 -17.38 6.40 7.97
C ASP A 262 -16.10 5.97 7.25
N ILE A 263 -15.71 4.70 7.38
CA ILE A 263 -14.53 4.15 6.69
C ILE A 263 -14.71 4.18 5.17
N ALA A 264 -15.90 3.87 4.67
CA ALA A 264 -16.18 3.95 3.25
C ALA A 264 -16.05 5.39 2.73
N ASN A 265 -16.52 6.38 3.50
CA ASN A 265 -16.38 7.78 3.12
C ASN A 265 -14.91 8.22 3.10
N ASP A 266 -14.13 7.85 4.13
CA ASP A 266 -12.69 8.14 4.16
C ASP A 266 -11.94 7.50 2.98
N ALA A 267 -12.28 6.25 2.64
CA ALA A 267 -11.69 5.54 1.50
C ALA A 267 -12.13 6.13 0.16
N HIS A 268 -13.36 6.60 0.06
CA HIS A 268 -13.85 7.34 -1.11
C HIS A 268 -13.09 8.66 -1.28
N ASP A 269 -12.92 9.43 -0.20
CA ASP A 269 -12.16 10.67 -0.19
C ASP A 269 -10.71 10.42 -0.60
N PHE A 270 -10.08 9.33 -0.14
CA PHE A 270 -8.78 8.91 -0.64
C PHE A 270 -8.80 8.72 -2.16
N MET A 271 -9.71 7.91 -2.70
CA MET A 271 -9.77 7.62 -4.13
C MET A 271 -10.02 8.87 -4.99
N MET A 272 -10.86 9.81 -4.51
CA MET A 272 -11.16 11.03 -5.25
C MET A 272 -9.99 12.01 -5.34
N ASN A 273 -9.09 11.96 -4.36
CA ASN A 273 -7.94 12.87 -4.26
C ASN A 273 -6.60 12.19 -4.59
N PHE A 274 -6.61 10.88 -4.81
CA PHE A 274 -5.44 10.10 -5.20
C PHE A 274 -5.42 9.87 -6.71
N HIS A 275 -4.58 10.61 -7.42
CA HIS A 275 -4.47 10.51 -8.87
C HIS A 275 -3.39 9.51 -9.24
N LEU A 276 -3.76 8.43 -9.95
CA LEU A 276 -2.78 7.53 -10.55
C LEU A 276 -1.91 8.31 -11.55
N LEU A 277 -0.61 8.10 -11.46
CA LEU A 277 0.34 8.74 -12.37
C LEU A 277 0.16 8.14 -13.77
N SER A 278 -0.02 9.01 -14.76
CA SER A 278 0.00 8.65 -16.19
C SER A 278 1.40 8.74 -16.78
#